data_AF-A0A1I4Q175-F1
#
_entry.id   AF-A0A1I4Q175-F1
#
_cell.length_a   1.000
_cell.length_b   1.000
_cell.length_c   1.000
_cell.angle_alpha   90.00
_cell.angle_beta   90.00
_cell.angle_gamma   90.00
#
_symmetry.space_group_name_H-M   'P 1'
#
loop_
_entity.id
_entity.type
_entity.pdbx_description
1 polymer ?
#
loop_
_entity_poly.entity_id
_entity_poly.type
_entity_poly.pdbx_seq_one_letter_code
_entity_poly.pdbx_strand_id
1 'polypeptide(L)' 'MNNDQLKHIAAVLHVMAIGLFAVFGYTGLMARPVEWLQIGFAALGFLNIECLAVWILSYIRRDKEGGQ' A
#
# COMPACT_ATOMS: atom_id res chain seq x y z
N MET A 1 4.81 -20.33 -3.22
CA MET A 1 4.36 -19.48 -2.09
C MET A 1 2.88 -19.78 -1.87
N ASN A 2 2.45 -20.14 -0.67
CA ASN A 2 1.06 -20.54 -0.42
C ASN A 2 0.11 -19.31 -0.44
N ASN A 3 -1.15 -19.50 -0.81
CA ASN A 3 -2.15 -18.43 -0.88
C ASN A 3 -2.31 -17.66 0.44
N ASP A 4 -2.14 -18.33 1.58
CA ASP A 4 -2.17 -17.68 2.90
C ASP A 4 -0.95 -16.79 3.15
N GLN A 5 0.22 -17.15 2.63
CA GLN A 5 1.41 -16.31 2.71
C GLN A 5 1.26 -15.05 1.86
N LEU A 6 0.68 -15.17 0.66
CA LEU A 6 0.40 -14.03 -0.21
C LEU A 6 -0.61 -13.05 0.41
N LYS A 7 -1.66 -13.56 1.06
CA LYS A 7 -2.59 -12.73 1.83
C LYS A 7 -1.91 -12.02 3.00
N HIS A 8 -1.04 -12.72 3.73
CA HIS A 8 -0.30 -12.14 4.83
C HIS A 8 0.63 -11.02 4.32
N ILE A 9 1.33 -11.24 3.21
CA ILE A 9 2.18 -10.23 2.57
C ILE A 9 1.35 -9.01 2.14
N ALA A 10 0.18 -9.21 1.52
CA ALA A 10 -0.69 -8.11 1.14
C ALA A 10 -1.18 -7.30 2.36
N ALA A 11 -1.53 -7.98 3.46
CA ALA A 11 -1.92 -7.31 4.71
C ALA A 11 -0.76 -6.52 5.33
N VAL A 12 0.45 -7.07 5.33
CA VAL A 12 1.64 -6.37 5.83
C VAL A 12 1.98 -5.16 4.94
N LEU A 13 1.87 -5.28 3.62
CA LEU A 13 2.06 -4.17 2.68
C LEU A 13 1.08 -3.03 2.94
N HIS A 14 -0.21 -3.35 3.17
CA HIS A 14 -1.23 -2.36 3.53
C HIS A 14 -0.87 -1.60 4.82
N VAL A 15 -0.48 -2.32 5.87
CA VAL A 15 -0.08 -1.70 7.16
C VAL A 15 1.15 -0.82 6.97
N MET A 16 2.15 -1.27 6.19
CA MET A 16 3.32 -0.46 5.88
C MET A 16 2.97 0.80 5.08
N ALA A 17 2.08 0.69 4.09
CA ALA A 17 1.63 1.83 3.29
C ALA A 17 0.99 2.90 4.17
N ILE A 18 0.08 2.51 5.07
CA ILE A 18 -0.55 3.42 6.03
C ILE A 18 0.51 4.08 6.92
N GLY A 19 1.44 3.30 7.47
CA GLY A 19 2.50 3.83 8.33
C GLY A 19 3.37 4.87 7.63
N LEU A 20 3.81 4.59 6.41
CA LEU A 20 4.62 5.51 5.60
C LEU A 20 3.83 6.77 5.25
N PHE A 21 2.58 6.62 4.81
CA PHE A 21 1.74 7.77 4.50
C PHE A 21 1.48 8.66 5.72
N ALA A 22 1.18 8.05 6.87
CA ALA A 22 0.95 8.77 8.12
C ALA A 22 2.20 9.55 8.56
N VAL A 23 3.37 8.91 8.56
CA VAL A 23 4.63 9.57 8.96
C VAL A 23 4.99 10.69 7.98
N PHE A 24 5.11 10.39 6.68
CA PHE A 24 5.57 11.39 5.71
C PHE A 24 4.54 12.48 5.44
N GLY A 25 3.26 12.13 5.44
CA GLY A 25 2.16 13.08 5.32
C GLY A 25 2.10 14.03 6.51
N TYR A 26 2.23 13.52 7.74
CA TYR A 26 2.29 14.35 8.93
C TYR A 26 3.51 15.27 8.94
N THR A 27 4.70 14.75 8.61
CA THR A 27 5.92 15.58 8.57
C THR A 27 5.83 16.67 7.51
N GLY A 28 5.25 16.38 6.34
CA GLY A 28 5.07 17.36 5.29
C GLY A 28 4.07 18.47 5.66
N LEU A 29 3.00 18.12 6.40
CA LEU A 29 2.02 19.06 6.94
C LEU A 29 2.59 19.96 8.04
N MET A 30 3.49 19.43 8.87
CA MET A 30 4.11 20.15 9.98
C MET A 30 5.32 21.00 9.55
N ALA A 31 5.86 20.79 8.35
CA ALA A 31 6.92 21.61 7.79
C ALA A 31 6.45 23.07 7.59
N ARG A 32 7.38 24.02 7.75
CA ARG A 32 7.14 25.44 7.45
C ARG A 32 8.22 25.94 6.48
N PRO A 33 7.87 26.28 5.22
CA PRO A 33 6.53 26.18 4.62
C PRO A 33 6.04 24.72 4.48
N VAL A 34 4.73 24.53 4.28
CA VAL A 34 4.14 23.19 4.08
C VAL A 34 4.75 22.56 2.82
N GLU A 35 5.29 21.35 2.98
CA GLU A 35 5.97 20.62 1.92
C GLU A 35 4.96 19.80 1.09
N TRP A 36 4.17 20.50 0.28
CA TRP A 36 3.13 19.88 -0.57
C TRP A 36 3.67 18.80 -1.51
N LEU A 37 4.89 18.97 -2.00
CA LEU A 37 5.55 17.99 -2.86
C LEU A 37 5.77 16.66 -2.12
N GLN A 38 6.23 16.73 -0.86
CA GLN A 38 6.44 15.56 -0.02
C GLN A 38 5.11 14.85 0.29
N ILE A 39 4.06 15.61 0.61
CA ILE A 39 2.71 15.07 0.82
C ILE A 39 2.22 14.36 -0.45
N GLY A 40 2.44 14.98 -1.62
CA GLY A 40 2.12 14.39 -2.93
C GLY A 40 2.85 13.07 -3.18
N PHE A 41 4.16 13.02 -2.93
CA PHE A 41 4.93 11.78 -3.04
C PHE A 41 4.50 10.71 -2.02
N ALA A 42 4.16 11.10 -0.80
CA ALA A 42 3.63 10.18 0.20
C ALA A 42 2.30 9.56 -0.25
N ALA A 43 1.39 10.39 -0.79
CA ALA A 43 0.11 9.93 -1.32
C ALA A 43 0.30 8.99 -2.53
N LEU A 44 1.20 9.33 -3.46
CA LEU A 44 1.52 8.48 -4.60
C LEU A 44 2.15 7.15 -4.17
N GLY A 45 3.05 7.17 -3.17
CA GLY A 45 3.66 5.97 -2.60
C GLY A 45 2.61 5.05 -1.96
N PHE A 46 1.71 5.62 -1.17
CA PHE A 46 0.58 4.90 -0.60
C PHE A 46 -0.27 4.21 -1.67
N LEU A 47 -0.72 4.97 -2.67
CA LEU A 47 -1.53 4.45 -3.77
C LEU A 47 -0.84 3.32 -4.53
N ASN A 48 0.46 3.42 -4.78
CA ASN A 48 1.21 2.36 -5.47
C ASN A 48 1.26 1.07 -4.65
N ILE A 49 1.55 1.15 -3.35
CA ILE A 49 1.62 -0.02 -2.48
C ILE A 49 0.24 -0.64 -2.29
N GLU A 50 -0.80 0.17 -2.10
CA GLU A 50 -2.20 -0.30 -2.05
C GLU A 50 -2.61 -1.00 -3.33
N CYS A 51 -2.31 -0.41 -4.49
CA CYS A 51 -2.65 -1.00 -5.78
C CYS A 51 -1.96 -2.35 -5.96
N LEU A 52 -0.70 -2.48 -5.54
CA LEU A 52 0.03 -3.76 -5.53
C LEU A 52 -0.60 -4.78 -4.58
N ALA A 53 -0.97 -4.39 -3.36
CA ALA A 53 -1.61 -5.29 -2.40
C ALA A 53 -2.96 -5.81 -2.93
N VAL A 54 -3.78 -4.92 -3.50
CA VAL A 54 -5.06 -5.28 -4.13
C VAL A 54 -4.84 -6.16 -5.35
N TRP A 55 -3.84 -5.86 -6.18
CA TRP A 55 -3.50 -6.68 -7.35
C TRP A 55 -3.09 -8.10 -6.95
N ILE A 56 -2.25 -8.25 -5.93
CA ILE A 56 -1.86 -9.56 -5.37
C ILE A 56 -3.09 -10.33 -4.88
N LEU A 57 -3.99 -9.68 -4.13
CA LEU A 57 -5.22 -10.32 -3.64
C LEU A 57 -6.17 -10.71 -4.79
N SER A 58 -6.29 -9.87 -5.80
CA SER A 58 -7.07 -10.13 -7.01
C SER A 58 -6.52 -11.33 -7.79
N TYR A 59 -5.20 -11.46 -7.87
CA TYR A 59 -4.54 -12.61 -8.48
C TYR A 59 -4.87 -13.92 -7.75
N ILE A 60 -4.74 -13.94 -6.41
CA ILE A 60 -5.12 -15.10 -5.58
C ILE A 60 -6.60 -15.46 -5.78
N ARG A 61 -7.48 -14.45 -5.87
CA ARG A 61 -8.90 -14.66 -6.08
C ARG A 61 -9.18 -15.30 -7.45
N ARG A 62 -8.56 -14.79 -8.52
CA ARG A 62 -8.68 -15.37 -9.87
C ARG A 62 -8.15 -16.79 -9.95
N ASP A 63 -7.05 -17.09 -9.28
CA ASP A 63 -6.50 -18.45 -9.21
C ASP A 63 -7.48 -19.43 -8.54
N LYS A 64 -8.18 -18.98 -7.49
CA LYS A 64 -9.25 -19.75 -6.84
C LYS A 64 -10.52 -19.91 -7.68
N GLU A 65 -10.83 -18.95 -8.55
CA GLU A 65 -12.04 -18.96 -9.40
C GLU A 65 -11.80 -19.63 -10.78
N GLY A 66 -10.55 -19.69 -11.25
CA GLY A 66 -10.14 -20.28 -12.54
C GLY A 66 -9.49 -21.66 -12.46
N GLY A 67 -9.25 -22.18 -11.25
CA GLY A 67 -8.89 -23.58 -11.01
C GLY A 67 -10.14 -24.45 -11.05
N GLN A 68 -10.15 -25.42 -11.97
CA GLN A 68 -11.12 -26.52 -12.06
C GLN A 68 -11.37 -27.21 -10.72
#